data_AF-A0A2W7RZV0-F1
#
_entry.id   AF-A0A2W7RZV0-F1
#
_cell.length_a   1.000
_cell.length_b   1.000
_cell.length_c   1.000
_cell.angle_alpha   90.00
_cell.angle_beta   90.00
_cell.angle_gamma   90.00
#
_symmetry.space_group_name_H-M   'P 1'
#
loop_
_entity.id
_entity.type
_entity.pdbx_description
1 polymer ?
#
loop_
_entity_poly.entity_id
_entity_poly.type
_entity_poly.pdbx_seq_one_letter_code
_entity_poly.pdbx_strand_id
1 'polypeptide(L)'
;MIFGGYPELIRYSDWKEKEDYLYQIMNDYLLKDILMVDGVKNSDKLYSLLRLIAFQVGKEVSQEELGKQLGMSKNTVERYLDLLSKVFVLFKIGGYSRNLRKEIVKNSRWYFYDNGVRNAIIQNFNRLDLRADVGELWENYLSVERMKFQNYSQIHCNNYFWRTYDQQEIDWVEEEGDQLRAFEFKHQLSKKPKAPAAWGKAYPEASYNVIHTGNYLDWIVG
;
A
#
# COMPACT_ATOMS: atom_id res chain seq x y z
N MET A 1 3.64 12.18 -3.70
CA MET A 1 3.58 10.97 -4.56
C MET A 1 4.93 10.50 -5.12
N ILE A 2 5.79 11.35 -5.70
CA ILE A 2 7.07 10.88 -6.30
C ILE A 2 8.15 10.68 -5.23
N PHE A 3 8.47 11.73 -4.48
CA PHE A 3 9.58 11.73 -3.51
C PHE A 3 9.18 11.31 -2.09
N GLY A 4 7.91 11.03 -1.85
CA GLY A 4 7.43 10.75 -0.49
C GLY A 4 7.22 12.00 0.37
N GLY A 5 7.28 11.82 1.69
CA GLY A 5 6.96 12.83 2.71
C GLY A 5 8.02 12.99 3.80
N TYR A 6 9.25 12.50 3.60
CA TYR A 6 10.36 12.74 4.53
C TYR A 6 10.63 14.26 4.68
N PRO A 7 10.63 14.83 5.90
CA PRO A 7 10.76 16.27 6.11
C PRO A 7 12.03 16.90 5.52
N GLU A 8 13.14 16.17 5.54
CA GLU A 8 14.44 16.61 5.02
C GLU A 8 14.40 16.93 3.53
N LEU A 9 13.46 16.34 2.78
CA LEU A 9 13.25 16.62 1.35
C LEU A 9 12.88 18.07 1.06
N ILE A 10 12.36 18.81 2.05
CA ILE A 10 12.03 20.23 1.93
C ILE A 10 13.30 21.08 1.74
N ARG A 11 14.46 20.58 2.20
CA ARG A 11 15.75 21.29 2.12
C ARG A 11 16.39 21.22 0.74
N TYR A 12 15.97 20.27 -0.08
CA TYR A 12 16.51 20.05 -1.41
C TYR A 12 15.60 20.69 -2.46
N SER A 13 16.19 21.53 -3.31
CA SER A 13 15.45 22.18 -4.40
C SER A 13 15.50 21.34 -5.67
N ASP A 14 16.63 20.69 -5.90
CA ASP A 14 16.89 19.90 -7.09
C ASP A 14 16.37 18.46 -6.96
N TRP A 15 15.91 17.88 -8.07
CA TRP A 15 15.39 16.51 -8.08
C TRP A 15 16.49 15.50 -7.81
N LYS A 16 17.69 15.70 -8.35
CA LYS A 16 18.80 14.75 -8.18
C LYS A 16 19.23 14.68 -6.72
N GLU A 17 19.27 15.81 -6.02
CA GLU A 17 19.54 15.86 -4.58
C GLU A 17 18.50 15.08 -3.76
N LYS A 18 17.21 15.19 -4.11
CA LYS A 18 16.13 14.42 -3.47
C LYS A 18 16.27 12.92 -3.73
N GLU A 19 16.59 12.53 -4.96
CA GLU A 19 16.84 11.14 -5.31
C GLU A 19 18.02 10.57 -4.51
N ASP A 20 19.15 11.28 -4.49
CA ASP A 20 20.37 10.85 -3.80
C ASP A 20 20.12 10.72 -2.29
N TYR A 21 19.37 11.65 -1.69
CA TYR A 21 18.93 11.53 -0.30
C TYR A 21 18.07 10.28 -0.05
N LEU A 22 17.09 9.99 -0.91
CA LEU A 22 16.23 8.81 -0.75
C LEU A 22 16.97 7.49 -0.99
N TYR A 23 17.92 7.47 -1.94
CA TYR A 23 18.82 6.33 -2.10
C TYR A 23 19.68 6.11 -0.87
N GLN A 24 20.15 7.19 -0.24
CA GLN A 24 20.89 7.11 1.01
C GLN A 24 20.00 6.55 2.14
N ILE A 25 18.77 7.04 2.32
CA ILE A 25 17.83 6.48 3.30
C ILE A 25 17.65 4.97 3.11
N MET A 26 17.42 4.55 1.86
CA MET A 26 17.16 3.17 1.54
C MET A 26 18.37 2.27 1.84
N ASN A 27 19.58 2.69 1.45
CA ASN A 27 20.80 1.89 1.60
C ASN A 27 21.38 1.92 3.02
N ASP A 28 21.43 3.09 3.65
CA ASP A 28 22.16 3.29 4.91
C ASP A 28 21.33 3.03 6.15
N TYR A 29 20.02 3.29 6.11
CA TYR A 29 19.18 3.20 7.29
C TYR A 29 18.25 2.00 7.22
N LEU A 30 17.47 1.88 6.14
CA LEU A 30 16.49 0.79 6.06
C LEU A 30 17.16 -0.57 5.98
N LEU A 31 18.03 -0.81 4.99
CA LEU A 31 18.60 -2.14 4.85
C LEU A 31 19.57 -2.48 5.98
N LYS A 32 20.47 -1.59 6.38
CA LYS A 32 21.44 -1.90 7.43
C LYS A 32 20.77 -2.19 8.78
N ASP A 33 19.85 -1.34 9.23
CA ASP A 33 19.23 -1.50 10.54
C ASP A 33 18.33 -2.75 10.58
N ILE A 34 17.59 -3.02 9.50
CA ILE A 34 16.71 -4.20 9.42
C ILE A 34 17.53 -5.51 9.46
N LEU A 35 18.70 -5.54 8.82
CA LEU A 35 19.57 -6.72 8.83
C LEU A 35 20.15 -6.99 10.22
N MET A 36 20.38 -5.94 11.02
CA MET A 36 20.88 -6.06 12.39
C MET A 36 19.82 -6.61 13.36
N VAL A 37 18.53 -6.32 13.13
CA VAL A 37 17.44 -6.69 14.06
C VAL A 37 17.16 -8.21 14.13
N ASP A 38 17.44 -8.98 13.07
CA ASP A 38 17.06 -10.42 13.02
C ASP A 38 18.16 -11.35 12.48
N GLY A 39 19.43 -10.90 12.48
CA GLY A 39 20.56 -11.71 11.98
C GLY A 39 20.35 -12.18 10.53
N VAL A 40 19.72 -11.32 9.72
CA VAL A 40 19.32 -11.63 8.34
C VAL A 40 20.57 -11.93 7.52
N LYS A 41 20.79 -13.21 7.22
CA LYS A 41 22.02 -13.69 6.58
C LYS A 41 22.12 -13.34 5.08
N ASN A 42 21.04 -12.86 4.46
CA ASN A 42 20.99 -12.63 3.02
C ASN A 42 20.21 -11.34 2.69
N SER A 43 20.94 -10.23 2.68
CA SER A 43 20.44 -8.89 2.35
C SER A 43 19.83 -8.81 0.96
N ASP A 44 20.39 -9.54 0.00
CA ASP A 44 19.98 -9.45 -1.40
C ASP A 44 18.58 -10.04 -1.61
N LYS A 45 18.25 -11.12 -0.88
CA LYS A 45 16.90 -11.70 -0.91
C LYS A 45 15.85 -10.79 -0.28
N LEU A 46 16.20 -10.08 0.80
CA LEU A 46 15.29 -9.11 1.42
C LEU A 46 15.05 -7.92 0.49
N TYR A 47 16.12 -7.38 -0.13
CA TYR A 47 16.00 -6.31 -1.12
C TYR A 47 15.19 -6.75 -2.33
N SER A 48 15.42 -7.97 -2.83
CA SER A 48 14.65 -8.54 -3.95
C SER A 48 13.18 -8.71 -3.60
N LEU A 49 12.86 -9.14 -2.36
CA LEU A 49 11.49 -9.21 -1.87
C LEU A 49 10.84 -7.82 -1.84
N LEU A 50 11.50 -6.82 -1.25
CA LEU A 50 11.03 -5.43 -1.25
C LEU A 50 10.77 -4.91 -2.66
N ARG A 51 11.65 -5.23 -3.61
CA ARG A 51 11.50 -4.85 -5.02
C ARG A 51 10.29 -5.52 -5.67
N LEU A 52 10.04 -6.80 -5.42
CA LEU A 52 8.82 -7.47 -5.90
C LEU A 52 7.55 -6.83 -5.32
N ILE A 53 7.54 -6.55 -4.01
CA ILE A 53 6.42 -5.84 -3.36
C ILE A 53 6.22 -4.44 -3.95
N ALA A 54 7.29 -3.70 -4.25
CA ALA A 54 7.21 -2.39 -4.90
C ALA A 54 6.50 -2.44 -6.27
N PHE A 55 6.68 -3.51 -7.05
CA PHE A 55 5.98 -3.70 -8.32
C PHE A 55 4.55 -4.25 -8.15
N GLN A 56 4.22 -4.80 -6.99
CA GLN A 56 2.90 -5.39 -6.67
C GLN A 56 2.15 -4.58 -5.60
N VAL A 57 2.51 -3.31 -5.42
CA VAL A 57 1.90 -2.46 -4.41
C VAL A 57 0.40 -2.31 -4.67
N GLY A 58 -0.41 -2.45 -3.62
CA GLY A 58 -1.88 -2.46 -3.75
C GLY A 58 -2.47 -3.67 -4.47
N LYS A 59 -1.66 -4.67 -4.81
CA LYS A 59 -2.13 -5.93 -5.39
C LYS A 59 -2.01 -7.05 -4.37
N GLU A 60 -2.86 -8.06 -4.52
CA GLU A 60 -2.78 -9.26 -3.72
C GLU A 60 -1.47 -9.99 -4.00
N VAL A 61 -0.74 -10.33 -2.93
CA VAL A 61 0.52 -11.08 -3.05
C VAL A 61 0.39 -12.48 -2.45
N SER A 62 0.91 -13.47 -3.18
CA SER A 62 1.06 -14.83 -2.68
C SER A 62 2.46 -15.01 -2.09
N GLN A 63 2.54 -15.25 -0.79
CA GLN A 63 3.82 -15.51 -0.11
C GLN A 63 4.50 -16.81 -0.60
N GLU A 64 3.70 -17.77 -1.07
CA GLU A 64 4.21 -19.01 -1.68
C GLU A 64 4.85 -18.73 -3.04
N GLU A 65 4.22 -17.87 -3.86
CA GLU A 65 4.76 -17.46 -5.15
C GLU A 65 6.05 -16.64 -5.00
N LEU A 66 6.04 -15.65 -4.10
CA LEU A 66 7.23 -14.86 -3.76
C LEU A 66 8.37 -15.75 -3.25
N GLY A 67 8.06 -16.74 -2.40
CA GLY A 67 9.02 -17.72 -1.91
C GLY A 67 9.64 -18.52 -3.04
N LYS A 68 8.81 -19.06 -3.94
CA LYS A 68 9.27 -19.82 -5.11
C LYS A 68 10.17 -18.97 -6.02
N GLN A 69 9.78 -17.72 -6.31
CA GLN A 69 10.53 -16.83 -7.19
C GLN A 69 11.91 -16.45 -6.61
N LEU A 70 12.00 -16.27 -5.28
CA LEU A 70 13.23 -15.84 -4.59
C LEU A 70 14.05 -16.99 -4.00
N GLY A 71 13.61 -18.24 -4.20
CA GLY A 71 14.23 -19.41 -3.58
C GLY A 71 14.22 -19.33 -2.04
N MET A 72 13.09 -18.95 -1.46
CA MET A 72 12.83 -18.88 -0.02
C MET A 72 11.63 -19.73 0.37
N SER A 73 11.60 -20.24 1.60
CA SER A 73 10.38 -20.84 2.14
C SER A 73 9.32 -19.76 2.38
N LYS A 74 8.04 -20.14 2.32
CA LYS A 74 6.91 -19.27 2.68
C LYS A 74 7.10 -18.60 4.05
N ASN A 75 7.48 -19.38 5.07
CA ASN A 75 7.72 -18.86 6.42
C ASN A 75 8.83 -17.80 6.46
N THR A 76 9.85 -17.92 5.61
CA THR A 76 10.90 -16.88 5.51
C THR A 76 10.34 -15.60 4.91
N VAL A 77 9.50 -15.70 3.89
CA VAL A 77 8.83 -14.54 3.28
C VAL A 77 7.90 -13.86 4.28
N GLU A 78 7.06 -14.64 4.98
CA GLU A 78 6.20 -14.15 6.06
C GLU A 78 6.98 -13.39 7.12
N ARG A 79 8.08 -13.98 7.60
CA ARG A 79 8.95 -13.33 8.60
C ARG A 79 9.55 -12.02 8.08
N TYR A 80 10.02 -11.97 6.84
CA TYR A 80 10.58 -10.74 6.27
C TYR A 80 9.51 -9.66 6.09
N LEU A 81 8.32 -10.00 5.62
CA LEU A 81 7.21 -9.05 5.51
C LEU A 81 6.76 -8.52 6.88
N ASP A 82 6.72 -9.39 7.90
CA ASP A 82 6.45 -8.99 9.29
C ASP A 82 7.53 -8.06 9.85
N LEU A 83 8.81 -8.37 9.63
CA LEU A 83 9.92 -7.51 10.03
C LEU A 83 9.83 -6.12 9.36
N LEU A 84 9.61 -6.08 8.05
CA LEU A 84 9.41 -4.84 7.29
C LEU A 84 8.19 -4.03 7.77
N SER A 85 7.20 -4.70 8.35
CA SER A 85 6.05 -4.02 8.97
C SER A 85 6.42 -3.35 10.29
N LYS A 86 7.14 -4.07 11.14
CA LYS A 86 7.54 -3.60 12.47
C LYS A 86 8.50 -2.41 12.43
N VAL A 87 9.27 -2.29 11.35
CA VAL A 87 10.18 -1.14 11.13
C VAL A 87 9.56 -0.05 10.26
N PHE A 88 8.24 -0.06 10.06
CA PHE A 88 7.50 0.96 9.31
C PHE A 88 7.98 1.17 7.86
N VAL A 89 8.41 0.11 7.19
CA VAL A 89 8.67 0.14 5.73
C VAL A 89 7.41 -0.21 4.95
N LEU A 90 6.76 -1.30 5.36
CA LEU A 90 5.54 -1.80 4.75
C LEU A 90 4.38 -1.81 5.74
N PHE A 91 3.16 -1.78 5.25
CA PHE A 91 1.99 -2.17 6.01
C PHE A 91 1.10 -3.11 5.20
N LYS A 92 0.33 -3.91 5.93
CA LYS A 92 -0.52 -4.97 5.39
C LYS A 92 -1.98 -4.56 5.50
N ILE A 93 -2.73 -4.77 4.41
CA ILE A 93 -4.19 -4.65 4.40
C ILE A 93 -4.79 -6.01 4.02
N GLY A 94 -5.67 -6.52 4.87
CA GLY A 94 -6.36 -7.79 4.67
C GLY A 94 -7.62 -7.64 3.82
N GLY A 95 -8.12 -8.76 3.29
CA GLY A 95 -9.40 -8.80 2.61
C GLY A 95 -10.56 -8.83 3.61
N TYR A 96 -11.55 -7.98 3.40
CA TYR A 96 -12.79 -7.95 4.18
C TYR A 96 -13.71 -9.11 3.79
N SER A 97 -14.29 -9.79 4.78
CA SER A 97 -15.35 -10.77 4.55
C SER A 97 -16.21 -11.04 5.77
N ARG A 98 -17.53 -11.23 5.55
CA ARG A 98 -18.49 -11.71 6.56
C ARG A 98 -18.92 -13.17 6.35
N ASN A 99 -18.02 -14.03 5.89
CA ASN A 99 -18.28 -15.46 5.58
C ASN A 99 -19.16 -15.71 4.35
N LEU A 100 -19.20 -14.79 3.39
CA LEU A 100 -19.80 -15.08 2.10
C LEU A 100 -18.88 -16.05 1.34
N ARG A 101 -19.41 -17.20 0.91
CA ARG A 101 -18.68 -18.23 0.14
C ARG A 101 -17.96 -17.69 -1.13
N LYS A 102 -18.23 -16.45 -1.53
CA LYS A 102 -17.73 -15.81 -2.74
C LYS A 102 -16.63 -14.75 -2.52
N GLU A 103 -16.20 -14.50 -1.29
CA GLU A 103 -15.20 -13.47 -0.97
C GLU A 103 -13.80 -14.05 -0.74
N ILE A 104 -12.77 -13.28 -1.09
CA ILE A 104 -11.37 -13.70 -0.96
C ILE A 104 -10.78 -13.11 0.33
N VAL A 105 -10.40 -13.99 1.27
CA VAL A 105 -9.89 -13.60 2.61
C VAL A 105 -8.40 -13.89 2.80
N LYS A 106 -7.86 -14.89 2.07
CA LYS A 106 -6.51 -15.41 2.35
C LYS A 106 -5.38 -14.52 1.88
N ASN A 107 -5.63 -13.66 0.89
CA ASN A 107 -4.61 -12.79 0.34
C ASN A 107 -4.56 -11.47 1.08
N SER A 108 -3.44 -10.77 0.96
CA SER A 108 -3.26 -9.45 1.54
C SER A 108 -2.59 -8.54 0.53
N ARG A 109 -2.96 -7.26 0.58
CA ARG A 109 -2.28 -6.19 -0.13
C ARG A 109 -1.20 -5.63 0.77
N TRP A 110 -0.09 -5.23 0.16
CA TRP A 110 1.03 -4.60 0.84
C TRP A 110 1.28 -3.23 0.24
N TYR A 111 1.60 -2.28 1.12
CA TYR A 111 1.83 -0.89 0.80
C TYR A 111 3.07 -0.40 1.51
N PHE A 112 3.69 0.65 0.98
CA PHE A 112 4.81 1.33 1.63
C PHE A 112 4.31 2.47 2.49
N TYR A 113 4.94 2.72 3.63
CA TYR A 113 4.65 3.94 4.40
C TYR A 113 5.07 5.22 3.67
N ASP A 114 5.91 5.11 2.65
CA ASP A 114 6.38 6.25 1.88
C ASP A 114 6.65 5.88 0.40
N ASN A 115 6.02 6.59 -0.53
CA ASN A 115 6.22 6.35 -1.97
C ASN A 115 7.64 6.68 -2.43
N GLY A 116 8.35 7.60 -1.76
CA GLY A 116 9.74 7.93 -2.06
C GLY A 116 10.66 6.75 -1.80
N VAL A 117 10.48 6.06 -0.67
CA VAL A 117 11.18 4.80 -0.37
C VAL A 117 10.87 3.73 -1.41
N ARG A 118 9.59 3.54 -1.74
CA ARG A 118 9.16 2.60 -2.79
C ARG A 118 9.83 2.92 -4.12
N ASN A 119 9.87 4.19 -4.51
CA ASN A 119 10.44 4.65 -5.77
C ASN A 119 11.96 4.56 -5.82
N ALA A 120 12.64 4.76 -4.67
CA ALA A 120 14.07 4.52 -4.54
C ALA A 120 14.42 3.03 -4.79
N ILE A 121 13.64 2.10 -4.24
CA ILE A 121 13.85 0.65 -4.42
C ILE A 121 13.78 0.24 -5.90
N ILE A 122 12.88 0.85 -6.67
CA ILE A 122 12.75 0.55 -8.12
C ILE A 122 13.51 1.54 -9.02
N GLN A 123 14.26 2.48 -8.44
CA GLN A 123 15.04 3.51 -9.13
C GLN A 123 14.22 4.29 -10.16
N ASN A 124 12.98 4.66 -9.80
CA ASN A 124 12.08 5.36 -10.69
C ASN A 124 11.50 6.59 -10.00
N PHE A 125 12.10 7.74 -10.29
CA PHE A 125 11.61 9.06 -9.87
C PHE A 125 11.07 9.87 -11.06
N ASN A 126 10.77 9.21 -12.18
CA ASN A 126 10.19 9.88 -13.34
C ASN A 126 8.93 10.66 -12.96
N ARG A 127 8.71 11.75 -13.69
CA ARG A 127 7.46 12.53 -13.58
C ARG A 127 6.25 11.63 -13.83
N LEU A 128 5.12 11.93 -13.19
CA LEU A 128 3.91 11.11 -13.26
C LEU A 128 3.39 10.89 -14.68
N ASP A 129 3.57 11.86 -15.58
CA ASP A 129 3.19 11.77 -17.00
C ASP A 129 3.99 10.74 -17.80
N LEU A 130 5.13 10.28 -17.28
CA LEU A 130 5.99 9.26 -17.88
C LEU A 130 5.84 7.90 -17.21
N ARG A 131 4.89 7.74 -16.29
CA ARG A 131 4.73 6.55 -15.46
C ARG A 131 3.47 5.77 -15.81
N ALA A 132 3.61 4.45 -15.85
CA ALA A 132 2.49 3.52 -16.03
C ALA A 132 1.79 3.20 -14.69
N ASP A 133 2.46 3.40 -13.56
CA ASP A 133 2.02 3.00 -12.22
C ASP A 133 1.43 4.15 -11.38
N VAL A 134 0.87 5.17 -12.04
CA VAL A 134 0.29 6.35 -11.35
C VAL A 134 -0.88 5.96 -10.46
N GLY A 135 -1.70 4.99 -10.90
CA GLY A 135 -2.81 4.46 -10.11
C GLY A 135 -2.34 3.81 -8.82
N GLU A 136 -1.33 2.95 -8.91
CA GLU A 136 -0.72 2.28 -7.75
C GLU A 136 -0.04 3.26 -6.79
N LEU A 137 0.65 4.28 -7.31
CA LEU A 137 1.23 5.35 -6.47
C LEU A 137 0.16 6.16 -5.74
N TRP A 138 -0.96 6.43 -6.42
CA TRP A 138 -2.09 7.16 -5.86
C TRP A 138 -2.76 6.36 -4.74
N GLU A 139 -3.07 5.09 -5.00
CA GLU A 139 -3.64 4.19 -4.00
C GLU A 139 -2.73 4.05 -2.78
N ASN A 140 -1.42 3.80 -2.96
CA ASN A 140 -0.50 3.73 -1.83
C ASN A 140 -0.50 5.04 -1.02
N TYR A 141 -0.46 6.20 -1.69
CA TYR A 141 -0.46 7.50 -1.04
C TYR A 141 -1.74 7.70 -0.21
N LEU A 142 -2.91 7.40 -0.79
CA LEU A 142 -4.18 7.53 -0.08
C LEU A 142 -4.28 6.58 1.11
N SER A 143 -3.89 5.32 0.94
CA SER A 143 -3.90 4.33 2.02
C SER A 143 -3.06 4.78 3.22
N VAL A 144 -1.84 5.29 2.99
CA VAL A 144 -0.99 5.72 4.09
C VAL A 144 -1.48 7.01 4.75
N GLU A 145 -1.89 8.01 3.96
CA GLU A 145 -2.37 9.27 4.53
C GLU A 145 -3.69 9.08 5.28
N ARG A 146 -4.57 8.18 4.82
CA ARG A 146 -5.79 7.85 5.53
C ARG A 146 -5.52 7.18 6.88
N MET A 147 -4.59 6.23 6.94
CA MET A 147 -4.20 5.64 8.22
C MET A 147 -3.62 6.69 9.19
N LYS A 148 -2.79 7.62 8.69
CA LYS A 148 -2.28 8.73 9.50
C LYS A 148 -3.41 9.59 10.04
N PHE A 149 -4.35 9.98 9.17
CA PHE A 149 -5.53 10.76 9.56
C PHE A 149 -6.37 10.07 10.63
N GLN A 150 -6.70 8.79 10.43
CA GLN A 150 -7.45 7.99 11.40
C GLN A 150 -6.72 7.96 12.75
N ASN A 151 -5.40 7.73 12.74
CA ASN A 151 -4.58 7.69 13.94
C ASN A 151 -4.53 9.05 14.67
N TYR A 152 -4.28 10.15 13.95
CA TYR A 152 -4.22 11.50 14.52
C TYR A 152 -5.57 11.97 15.06
N SER A 153 -6.66 11.54 14.41
CA SER A 153 -8.03 11.89 14.80
C SER A 153 -8.64 10.91 15.81
N GLN A 154 -7.87 9.89 16.26
CA GLN A 154 -8.33 8.84 17.17
C GLN A 154 -9.58 8.09 16.66
N ILE A 155 -9.69 7.93 15.34
CA ILE A 155 -10.74 7.14 14.70
C ILE A 155 -10.37 5.66 14.82
N HIS A 156 -11.16 4.90 15.56
CA HIS A 156 -10.96 3.47 15.74
C HIS A 156 -11.79 2.67 14.74
N CYS A 157 -11.20 2.38 13.58
CA CYS A 157 -11.80 1.52 12.56
C CYS A 157 -10.80 0.47 12.06
N ASN A 158 -11.34 -0.62 11.52
CA ASN A 158 -10.54 -1.63 10.82
C ASN A 158 -10.49 -1.28 9.32
N ASN A 159 -9.31 -1.43 8.72
CA ASN A 159 -9.07 -1.14 7.31
C ASN A 159 -8.83 -2.42 6.52
N TYR A 160 -9.49 -2.53 5.37
CA TYR A 160 -9.46 -3.70 4.50
C TYR A 160 -9.48 -3.29 3.02
N PHE A 161 -9.23 -4.25 2.14
CA PHE A 161 -9.71 -4.20 0.75
C PHE A 161 -10.88 -5.18 0.62
N TRP A 162 -11.64 -5.14 -0.47
CA TRP A 162 -12.66 -6.16 -0.73
C TRP A 162 -12.54 -6.72 -2.14
N ARG A 163 -12.70 -8.04 -2.27
CA ARG A 163 -12.67 -8.73 -3.57
C ARG A 163 -13.53 -9.99 -3.58
N THR A 164 -14.12 -10.27 -4.73
CA THR A 164 -14.85 -11.52 -5.01
C THR A 164 -14.09 -12.43 -5.97
N TYR A 165 -14.42 -13.73 -6.01
CA TYR A 165 -13.87 -14.65 -7.02
C TYR A 165 -14.19 -14.22 -8.46
N ASP A 166 -15.32 -13.54 -8.66
CA ASP A 166 -15.75 -12.96 -9.94
C ASP A 166 -15.00 -11.63 -10.28
N GLN A 167 -13.89 -11.34 -9.58
CA GLN A 167 -12.96 -10.23 -9.82
C GLN A 167 -13.55 -8.82 -9.66
N GLN A 168 -14.69 -8.68 -8.97
CA GLN A 168 -15.13 -7.37 -8.47
C GLN A 168 -14.27 -7.00 -7.26
N GLU A 169 -13.81 -5.75 -7.21
CA GLU A 169 -12.91 -5.23 -6.17
C GLU A 169 -13.32 -3.84 -5.66
N ILE A 170 -12.86 -3.52 -4.45
CA ILE A 170 -12.89 -2.20 -3.83
C ILE A 170 -11.54 -2.03 -3.13
N ASP A 171 -10.89 -0.90 -3.37
CA ASP A 171 -9.51 -0.65 -2.93
C ASP A 171 -9.39 -0.50 -1.40
N TRP A 172 -10.35 0.20 -0.78
CA TRP A 172 -10.33 0.48 0.65
C TRP A 172 -11.72 0.39 1.28
N VAL A 173 -11.80 -0.32 2.41
CA VAL A 173 -13.01 -0.52 3.20
C VAL A 173 -12.70 -0.23 4.65
N GLU A 174 -13.50 0.62 5.26
CA GLU A 174 -13.43 0.94 6.68
C GLU A 174 -14.62 0.31 7.40
N GLU A 175 -14.34 -0.48 8.44
CA GLU A 175 -15.35 -1.03 9.35
C GLU A 175 -15.25 -0.35 10.72
N GLU A 176 -16.35 0.30 11.12
CA GLU A 176 -16.50 0.98 12.41
C GLU A 176 -17.79 0.49 13.07
N GLY A 177 -17.66 -0.50 13.96
CA GLY A 177 -18.81 -1.24 14.49
C GLY A 177 -19.57 -1.95 13.36
N ASP A 178 -20.86 -1.65 13.22
CA ASP A 178 -21.70 -2.21 12.14
C ASP A 178 -21.64 -1.39 10.83
N GLN A 179 -20.99 -0.23 10.84
CA GLN A 179 -20.92 0.65 9.68
C GLN A 179 -19.77 0.27 8.75
N LEU A 180 -20.08 0.17 7.46
CA LEU A 180 -19.10 -0.07 6.40
C LEU A 180 -19.06 1.12 5.44
N ARG A 181 -17.85 1.57 5.16
CA ARG A 181 -17.58 2.62 4.18
C ARG A 181 -16.59 2.07 3.16
N ALA A 182 -17.02 2.01 1.90
CA ALA A 182 -16.19 1.58 0.78
C ALA A 182 -15.69 2.76 -0.04
N PHE A 183 -14.44 2.66 -0.49
CA PHE A 183 -13.77 3.69 -1.25
C PHE A 183 -13.01 3.07 -2.43
N GLU A 184 -13.23 3.65 -3.61
CA GLU A 184 -12.49 3.37 -4.84
C GLU A 184 -11.47 4.48 -5.07
N PHE A 185 -10.25 4.13 -5.44
CA PHE A 185 -9.22 5.13 -5.72
C PHE A 185 -9.04 5.34 -7.22
N LYS A 186 -9.13 6.61 -7.65
CA LYS A 186 -8.93 7.00 -9.05
C LYS A 186 -8.12 8.29 -9.12
N HIS A 187 -6.89 8.24 -9.62
CA HIS A 187 -6.07 9.45 -9.78
C HIS A 187 -6.76 10.51 -10.66
N GLN A 188 -7.34 10.08 -11.79
CA GLN A 188 -8.17 10.92 -12.66
C GLN A 188 -9.57 10.34 -12.80
N LEU A 189 -10.58 11.21 -12.70
CA LEU A 189 -11.98 10.82 -12.83
C LEU A 189 -12.41 10.93 -14.30
N SER A 190 -12.59 9.81 -14.98
CA SER A 190 -13.12 9.78 -16.35
C SER A 190 -14.65 9.59 -16.37
N LYS A 191 -15.17 8.74 -15.49
CA LYS A 191 -16.60 8.51 -15.21
C LYS A 191 -16.74 8.25 -13.71
N LYS A 192 -17.87 8.64 -13.10
CA LYS A 192 -18.18 8.23 -11.72
C LYS A 192 -18.39 6.71 -11.68
N PRO A 193 -17.47 5.93 -11.09
CA PRO A 193 -17.66 4.49 -10.93
C PRO A 193 -18.91 4.22 -10.09
N LYS A 194 -19.64 3.16 -10.42
CA LYS A 194 -20.71 2.66 -9.56
C LYS A 194 -20.13 1.59 -8.63
N ALA A 195 -20.71 1.46 -7.44
CA ALA A 195 -20.40 0.38 -6.54
C ALA A 195 -20.52 -0.97 -7.28
N PRO A 196 -19.60 -1.92 -7.04
CA PRO A 196 -19.73 -3.26 -7.59
C PRO A 196 -21.08 -3.88 -7.21
N ALA A 197 -21.76 -4.53 -8.15
CA ALA A 197 -23.10 -5.06 -7.93
C ALA A 197 -23.14 -6.09 -6.78
N ALA A 198 -22.07 -6.88 -6.64
CA ALA A 198 -21.96 -7.83 -5.54
C ALA A 198 -21.80 -7.13 -4.18
N TRP A 199 -21.12 -5.98 -4.12
CA TRP A 199 -20.99 -5.18 -2.89
C TRP A 199 -22.34 -4.63 -2.46
N GLY A 200 -23.07 -3.94 -3.36
CA GLY A 200 -24.37 -3.36 -3.03
C GLY A 200 -25.42 -4.40 -2.63
N LYS A 201 -25.32 -5.64 -3.14
CA LYS A 201 -26.19 -6.75 -2.73
C LYS A 201 -25.81 -7.32 -1.37
N ALA A 202 -24.52 -7.46 -1.09
CA ALA A 202 -24.01 -8.04 0.15
C ALA A 202 -24.10 -7.07 1.33
N TYR A 203 -23.89 -5.78 1.06
CA TYR A 203 -23.80 -4.71 2.06
C TYR A 203 -24.65 -3.51 1.62
N PRO A 204 -26.00 -3.64 1.63
CA PRO A 204 -26.90 -2.60 1.10
C PRO A 204 -26.83 -1.27 1.86
N GLU A 205 -26.49 -1.33 3.16
CA GLU A 205 -26.34 -0.14 4.02
C GLU A 205 -24.93 0.48 3.94
N ALA A 206 -23.99 -0.16 3.24
CA ALA A 206 -22.63 0.36 3.14
C ALA A 206 -22.56 1.52 2.14
N SER A 207 -21.84 2.58 2.51
CA SER A 207 -21.57 3.67 1.57
C SER A 207 -20.50 3.27 0.56
N TYR A 208 -20.54 3.86 -0.64
CA TYR A 208 -19.51 3.70 -1.67
C TYR A 208 -19.15 5.06 -2.25
N ASN A 209 -17.89 5.46 -2.11
CA ASN A 209 -17.38 6.75 -2.57
C ASN A 209 -16.14 6.56 -3.45
N VAL A 210 -15.87 7.52 -4.31
CA VAL A 210 -14.67 7.49 -5.17
C VAL A 210 -13.77 8.65 -4.78
N ILE A 211 -12.54 8.33 -4.42
CA ILE A 211 -11.53 9.29 -4.01
C ILE A 211 -10.58 9.55 -5.18
N HIS A 212 -10.50 10.82 -5.57
CA HIS A 212 -9.73 11.30 -6.70
C HIS A 212 -9.05 12.63 -6.39
N THR A 213 -8.20 13.09 -7.30
CA THR A 213 -7.40 14.32 -7.15
C THR A 213 -8.20 15.58 -6.83
N GLY A 214 -9.52 15.59 -7.03
CA GLY A 214 -10.41 16.72 -6.77
C GLY A 214 -11.12 16.69 -5.41
N ASN A 215 -11.09 15.57 -4.67
CA ASN A 215 -11.77 15.44 -3.37
C ASN A 215 -10.93 14.71 -2.30
N TYR A 216 -9.72 14.26 -2.63
CA TYR A 216 -8.91 13.46 -1.71
C TYR A 216 -8.50 14.20 -0.44
N LEU A 217 -8.29 15.51 -0.52
CA LEU A 217 -7.76 16.28 0.59
C LEU A 217 -8.74 16.22 1.77
N ASP A 218 -10.01 16.58 1.55
CA ASP A 218 -11.09 16.45 2.53
C ASP A 218 -11.14 15.03 3.14
N TRP A 219 -10.89 13.99 2.33
CA TRP A 219 -10.90 12.61 2.81
C TRP A 219 -9.70 12.24 3.69
N ILE A 220 -8.52 12.86 3.51
CA ILE A 220 -7.31 12.57 4.32
C ILE A 220 -6.97 13.64 5.36
N VAL A 221 -7.70 14.77 5.43
CA VAL A 221 -7.48 15.79 6.48
C VAL A 221 -8.72 16.19 7.28
N GLY A 222 -9.93 15.81 6.85
CA GLY A 222 -11.19 16.20 7.50
C GLY A 222 -11.77 17.48 6.93
#